data_AF-A0A359GTE6-F1
#
_entry.id   AF-A0A359GTE6-F1
#
_cell.length_a   1.000
_cell.length_b   1.000
_cell.length_c   1.000
_cell.angle_alpha   90.00
_cell.angle_beta   90.00
_cell.angle_gamma   90.00
#
_symmetry.space_group_name_H-M   'P 1'
#
loop_
_entity.id
_entity.type
_entity.pdbx_description
1 polymer ?
#
loop_
_entity_poly.entity_id
_entity_poly.type
_entity_poly.pdbx_seq_one_letter_code
_entity_poly.pdbx_strand_id
1 'polypeptide(L)' 'MLAMSSAFVIDGIFVGNYIGSSALAAINLAMPVWSGLFAMITMLAVGSCVMSGKYMGEGD' A
#
# COMPACT_ATOMS: atom_id res chain seq x y z
N MET A 1 8.02 0.14 -10.97
CA MET A 1 6.92 0.80 -10.23
C MET A 1 5.63 0.90 -11.03
N LEU A 2 5.65 1.14 -12.35
CA LEU A 2 4.43 1.26 -13.18
C LEU A 2 3.45 0.09 -13.04
N ALA A 3 3.96 -1.17 -13.07
CA ALA A 3 3.12 -2.36 -12.95
C ALA A 3 2.38 -2.45 -11.60
N MET A 4 3.01 -1.99 -10.51
CA MET A 4 2.41 -2.01 -9.17
C MET A 4 1.36 -0.92 -9.02
N SER A 5 1.62 0.28 -9.55
CA SER A 5 0.64 1.38 -9.55
C SER A 5 -0.55 1.10 -10.48
N SER A 6 -0.33 0.44 -11.63
CA SER A 6 -1.42 0.10 -12.55
C SER A 6 -2.30 -1.01 -12.01
N ALA A 7 -1.78 -1.89 -11.16
CA ALA A 7 -2.56 -2.98 -10.56
C ALA A 7 -3.75 -2.47 -9.74
N PHE A 8 -3.59 -1.39 -8.95
CA PHE A 8 -4.70 -0.78 -8.20
C PHE A 8 -5.80 -0.24 -9.10
N VAL A 9 -5.44 0.33 -10.26
CA VAL A 9 -6.41 0.83 -11.23
C VAL A 9 -7.17 -0.33 -11.88
N ILE A 10 -6.44 -1.38 -12.27
CA ILE A 10 -7.04 -2.58 -12.87
C ILE A 10 -7.98 -3.25 -11.87
N ASP A 11 -7.58 -3.38 -10.60
CA ASP A 11 -8.41 -3.97 -9.55
C ASP A 11 -9.73 -3.21 -9.36
N GLY A 12 -9.68 -1.87 -9.31
CA GLY A 12 -10.89 -1.04 -9.25
C GLY A 12 -11.81 -1.19 -10.46
N ILE A 13 -11.25 -1.29 -11.67
CA ILE A 13 -12.02 -1.55 -12.91
C ILE A 13 -12.69 -2.91 -12.84
N PHE A 14 -11.98 -3.94 -12.38
CA PHE A 14 -12.53 -5.29 -12.28
C PHE A 14 -13.63 -5.37 -11.22
N VAL A 15 -13.41 -4.86 -10.02
CA VAL A 15 -14.46 -4.85 -8.98
C VAL A 15 -15.69 -4.09 -9.45
N GLY A 16 -15.51 -2.91 -10.06
CA GLY A 16 -16.62 -2.10 -10.55
C GLY A 16 -17.45 -2.79 -11.65
N ASN A 17 -16.80 -3.50 -12.57
CA ASN A 17 -17.49 -4.17 -13.70
C ASN A 17 -18.03 -5.57 -13.35
N TYR A 18 -17.32 -6.37 -12.54
CA TYR A 18 -17.68 -7.77 -12.28
C TYR A 18 -18.51 -7.97 -11.01
N ILE A 19 -18.36 -7.10 -9.98
CA ILE A 19 -19.09 -7.21 -8.71
C ILE A 19 -20.16 -6.11 -8.61
N GLY A 20 -19.85 -4.93 -9.15
CA GLY A 20 -20.78 -3.81 -9.28
C GLY A 20 -20.45 -2.62 -8.38
N SER A 21 -21.24 -1.56 -8.54
CA SER A 21 -21.00 -0.25 -7.90
C SER A 21 -21.05 -0.29 -6.37
N SER A 22 -21.89 -1.17 -5.78
CA SER A 22 -21.99 -1.31 -4.32
C SER A 22 -20.71 -1.88 -3.71
N ALA A 23 -20.04 -2.80 -4.40
CA ALA A 23 -18.75 -3.33 -3.95
C ALA A 23 -17.65 -2.26 -4.05
N LEU A 24 -17.63 -1.47 -5.13
CA LEU A 24 -16.67 -0.39 -5.30
C LEU A 24 -16.83 0.71 -4.23
N ALA A 25 -18.08 1.01 -3.83
CA ALA A 25 -18.38 1.92 -2.74
C ALA A 25 -17.91 1.37 -1.38
N ALA A 26 -18.14 0.09 -1.11
CA ALA A 26 -17.66 -0.57 0.12
C ALA A 26 -16.13 -0.54 0.24
N ILE A 27 -15.41 -0.78 -0.87
CA ILE A 27 -13.94 -0.68 -0.88
C ILE A 27 -13.49 0.74 -0.56
N ASN A 28 -14.09 1.76 -1.19
CA ASN A 28 -13.75 3.15 -0.90
C ASN A 28 -14.02 3.55 0.56
N LEU A 29 -15.06 2.99 1.18
CA LEU A 29 -15.32 3.19 2.60
C LEU A 29 -14.24 2.54 3.49
N ALA A 30 -13.66 1.42 3.05
CA ALA A 30 -12.58 0.72 3.77
C ALA A 30 -11.18 1.33 3.52
N MET A 31 -11.00 2.15 2.48
CA MET A 31 -9.70 2.76 2.12
C MET A 31 -9.00 3.51 3.27
N PRO A 32 -9.67 4.28 4.14
CA PRO A 32 -9.00 4.96 5.25
C PRO A 32 -8.32 4.00 6.23
N VAL A 33 -8.94 2.86 6.53
CA VAL A 33 -8.38 1.83 7.41
C VAL A 33 -7.15 1.20 6.75
N TRP A 34 -7.25 0.88 5.46
CA TRP A 34 -6.12 0.35 4.68
C TRP A 34 -4.95 1.33 4.65
N SER A 35 -5.22 2.62 4.40
CA SER A 35 -4.21 3.67 4.37
C SER A 35 -3.49 3.83 5.71
N GLY A 36 -4.23 3.78 6.83
CA GLY A 36 -3.65 3.83 8.17
C GLY A 36 -2.71 2.66 8.45
N LEU A 37 -3.12 1.43 8.11
CA LEU A 37 -2.28 0.25 8.25
C LEU A 37 -1.04 0.33 7.36
N PHE A 38 -1.22 0.73 6.10
CA PHE A 38 -0.13 0.86 5.14
C PHE A 38 0.89 1.91 5.57
N ALA A 39 0.44 3.02 6.17
CA ALA A 39 1.31 4.06 6.72
C ALA A 39 2.20 3.51 7.85
N MET A 40 1.64 2.74 8.78
CA MET A 40 2.43 2.12 9.85
C MET A 40 3.43 1.11 9.32
N ILE A 41 3.02 0.24 8.38
CA ILE A 41 3.91 -0.72 7.73
C ILE A 41 5.05 0.01 7.04
N THR A 42 4.76 1.09 6.32
CA THR A 42 5.78 1.89 5.61
C THR A 42 6.75 2.56 6.57
N MET A 43 6.24 3.14 7.68
CA MET A 43 7.09 3.73 8.72
C MET A 43 8.07 2.69 9.28
N LEU A 44 7.59 1.49 9.62
CA LEU A 44 8.44 0.43 10.15
C LEU A 44 9.43 -0.09 9.11
N ALA A 45 8.98 -0.36 7.88
CA ALA A 45 9.82 -0.87 6.82
C ALA A 45 10.92 0.12 6.46
N VAL A 46 10.57 1.37 6.14
CA VAL A 46 11.55 2.41 5.78
C VAL A 46 12.46 2.74 6.97
N GLY A 47 11.90 2.89 8.18
CA GLY A 47 12.68 3.14 9.40
C GLY A 47 13.69 2.04 9.67
N SER A 48 13.31 0.77 9.52
CA SER A 48 14.21 -0.37 9.67
C SER A 48 15.32 -0.39 8.61
N CYS A 49 15.01 -0.07 7.35
CA CYS A 49 16.02 0.04 6.29
C CYS A 49 17.06 1.11 6.59
N VAL A 50 16.63 2.27 7.11
CA VAL A 50 17.54 3.36 7.50
C VAL A 50 18.42 2.94 8.67
N MET A 51 17.83 2.33 9.71
CA MET A 51 18.58 1.89 10.88
C MET A 51 19.60 0.79 10.52
N SER A 52 19.19 -0.22 9.75
CA SER A 52 20.08 -1.27 9.28
C SER A 52 21.17 -0.73 8.37
N GLY A 53 20.84 0.21 7.47
CA GLY A 53 21.81 0.89 6.62
C GLY A 53 22.81 1.71 7.43
N LYS A 54 22.35 2.37 8.50
CA LYS A 54 23.22 3.07 9.45
C LYS A 54 24.21 2.10 10.10
N TYR A 55 23.74 0.99 10.68
CA TYR A 55 24.64 0.03 11.34
C TYR A 55 25.56 -0.73 10.37
N MET A 56 25.14 -0.99 9.13
CA MET A 56 26.05 -1.55 8.12
C MET A 56 27.11 -0.55 7.65
N GLY A 57 26.82 0.75 7.74
CA GLY A 57 27.72 1.84 7.33
C GLY A 57 28.57 2.41 8.48
N GLU A 58 28.11 2.27 9.73
CA GLU A 58 28.94 2.36 10.93
C GLU A 58 29.86 1.14 10.94
N GLY A 59 30.89 1.18 10.10
CA GLY A 59 32.10 0.42 10.37
C GLY A 59 32.62 0.83 11.75
N ASP A 60 33.28 -0.10 12.44
CA ASP A 60 34.17 0.27 13.55
C ASP A 60 35.13 1.39 13.12
#